data_AF-D2BI57-F1
#
_entry.id   AF-D2BI57-F1
#
_cell.length_a   1.000
_cell.length_b   1.000
_cell.length_c   1.000
_cell.angle_alpha   90.00
_cell.angle_beta   90.00
_cell.angle_gamma   90.00
#
_symmetry.space_group_name_H-M   'P 1'
#
loop_
_entity.id
_entity.type
_entity.pdbx_description
1 polymer ?
#
loop_
_entity_poly.entity_id
_entity_poly.type
_entity_poly.pdbx_seq_one_letter_code
_entity_poly.pdbx_strand_id
1 'polypeptide(L)' 'MSDIDLICELLADAKVFTETETGLKRYICAKCPNDGFEAQVSRVEKNDTTVLSVEKAAFYCPICNSEFVASAKDMYFG' A
#
# COMPACT_ATOMS: atom_id res chain seq x y z
N MET A 1 1.09 15.61 8.88
CA MET A 1 1.65 14.48 8.12
C MET A 1 0.72 14.22 6.96
N SER A 2 1.24 14.07 5.75
CA SER A 2 0.43 13.64 4.61
C SER A 2 0.09 12.16 4.78
N ASP A 3 -1.06 11.71 4.27
CA ASP A 3 -1.40 10.28 4.24
C ASP A 3 -0.32 9.47 3.50
N ILE A 4 0.31 10.08 2.49
CA ILE A 4 1.41 9.49 1.73
C ILE A 4 2.64 9.24 2.62
N ASP A 5 2.98 10.18 3.51
CA ASP A 5 4.13 10.02 4.41
C ASP A 5 3.91 8.84 5.37
N LEU A 6 2.68 8.73 5.89
CA LEU A 6 2.29 7.62 6.77
C LEU A 6 2.30 6.28 6.01
N ILE A 7 1.80 6.24 4.77
CA ILE A 7 1.88 5.04 3.93
C ILE A 7 3.35 4.63 3.72
N CYS A 8 4.23 5.57 3.37
CA CYS A 8 5.65 5.29 3.19
C CYS A 8 6.31 4.74 4.46
N GLU A 9 5.98 5.28 5.64
CA GLU A 9 6.49 4.81 6.94
C GLU A 9 5.99 3.38 7.26
N LEU A 10 4.70 3.12 7.06
CA LEU A 10 4.13 1.78 7.27
C LEU A 10 4.76 0.76 6.31
N LEU A 11 4.92 1.11 5.04
CA LEU A 11 5.57 0.25 4.06
C LEU A 11 7.04 0.02 4.43
N ALA A 12 7.78 1.03 4.93
CA ALA A 12 9.14 0.84 5.43
C ALA A 12 9.22 -0.20 6.55
N ASP A 13 8.23 -0.20 7.44
CA ASP A 13 8.02 -1.18 8.51
C ASP A 13 7.44 -2.54 8.03
N ALA A 14 7.23 -2.71 6.72
CA ALA A 14 6.52 -3.85 6.14
C ALA A 14 5.09 -4.07 6.69
N LYS A 15 4.45 -3.00 7.16
CA LYS A 15 3.05 -2.99 7.59
C LYS A 15 2.18 -2.52 6.43
N VAL A 16 1.11 -3.28 6.16
CA VAL A 16 0.10 -2.96 5.15
C VAL A 16 -1.18 -2.39 5.75
N PHE A 17 -1.13 -1.99 7.02
CA PHE A 17 -2.24 -1.40 7.75
C PHE A 17 -1.75 -0.48 8.86
N THR A 18 -2.62 0.41 9.32
CA THR A 18 -2.47 1.20 10.54
C THR A 18 -3.72 1.10 11.41
N GLU A 19 -3.60 1.42 12.69
CA GLU A 19 -4.70 1.43 13.64
C GLU A 19 -5.05 2.88 14.02
N THR A 20 -6.34 3.21 14.02
CA THR A 20 -6.83 4.53 14.45
C THR A 20 -6.88 4.63 15.97
N GLU A 21 -7.02 5.84 16.51
CA GLU A 21 -7.24 6.05 17.96
C GLU A 21 -8.46 5.30 18.52
N THR A 22 -9.43 4.99 17.67
CA THR A 22 -10.62 4.20 18.01
C THR A 22 -10.39 2.68 17.96
N GLY A 23 -9.18 2.22 17.64
CA GLY A 23 -8.84 0.79 17.51
C GLY A 23 -9.28 0.15 16.20
N LEU A 24 -9.64 0.93 15.18
CA LEU A 24 -10.02 0.41 13.86
C LEU A 24 -8.78 0.27 12.98
N LYS A 25 -8.64 -0.88 12.32
CA LYS A 25 -7.56 -1.12 11.35
C LYS A 25 -7.94 -0.58 9.99
N ARG A 26 -7.12 0.32 9.46
CA ARG A 26 -7.16 0.82 8.08
C ARG A 26 -6.12 0.13 7.27
N TYR A 27 -6.52 -0.50 6.17
CA TYR A 27 -5.61 -1.21 5.29
C TYR A 27 -5.16 -0.30 4.16
N ILE A 28 -3.90 -0.47 3.74
CA ILE A 28 -3.38 0.22 2.57
C ILE A 28 -3.96 -0.49 1.34
N CYS A 29 -4.70 0.25 0.54
CA CYS A 29 -5.34 -0.23 -0.68
C CYS A 29 -4.77 0.50 -1.89
N ALA A 30 -4.82 -0.18 -3.04
CA ALA A 30 -4.44 0.37 -4.34
C ALA A 30 -5.51 0.04 -5.38
N LYS A 31 -5.59 0.87 -6.41
CA LYS A 31 -6.55 0.70 -7.51
C LYS A 31 -5.89 0.03 -8.70
N CYS A 32 -6.54 -1.01 -9.24
CA CYS A 32 -6.10 -1.66 -10.47
C CYS A 32 -6.18 -0.66 -11.63
N PRO A 33 -5.09 -0.44 -12.39
CA PRO A 33 -5.10 0.51 -13.50
C PRO A 33 -5.96 0.04 -14.68
N ASN A 34 -6.24 -1.26 -14.79
CA ASN A 34 -6.98 -1.83 -15.92
C ASN A 34 -8.49 -1.77 -15.73
N ASP A 35 -8.98 -2.28 -14.61
CA ASP A 35 -10.42 -2.47 -14.36
C ASP A 35 -10.95 -1.56 -13.24
N GLY A 36 -10.07 -0.89 -12.49
CA GLY A 36 -10.44 0.00 -11.40
C GLY A 36 -10.80 -0.71 -10.09
N PHE A 37 -10.65 -2.03 -9.98
CA PHE A 37 -10.86 -2.75 -8.74
C PHE A 37 -9.89 -2.31 -7.66
N GLU A 38 -10.40 -2.15 -6.46
CA GLU A 38 -9.66 -1.71 -5.30
C GLU A 38 -9.30 -2.92 -4.46
N ALA A 39 -8.00 -3.11 -4.25
CA ALA A 39 -7.47 -4.27 -3.54
C ALA A 39 -6.47 -3.84 -2.47
N GLN A 40 -6.42 -4.63 -1.40
CA GLN A 40 -5.43 -4.43 -0.35
C GLN A 40 -4.02 -4.75 -0.88
N VAL A 41 -3.06 -3.91 -0.49
CA VAL A 41 -1.63 -4.16 -0.69
C VAL A 41 -1.25 -5.48 -0.02
N SER A 42 -0.69 -6.38 -0.83
CA SER A 42 -0.43 -7.76 -0.45
C SER A 42 1.03 -7.96 -0.05
N ARG A 43 1.96 -7.22 -0.69
CA ARG A 43 3.40 -7.33 -0.45
C ARG A 43 4.07 -5.98 -0.61
N VAL A 44 5.02 -5.68 0.26
CA VAL A 44 5.85 -4.49 0.17
C VAL A 44 7.12 -4.80 -0.65
N GLU A 45 7.46 -3.95 -1.62
CA GLU A 45 8.69 -4.09 -2.39
C GLU A 45 9.79 -3.17 -1.85
N LYS A 46 10.66 -3.74 -1.00
CA LYS A 46 11.83 -3.03 -0.47
C LYS A 46 12.94 -3.04 -1.51
N ASN A 47 13.10 -1.94 -2.26
CA ASN A 47 14.14 -1.85 -3.28
C ASN A 47 15.52 -1.53 -2.68
N ASP A 48 15.58 -0.90 -1.50
CA ASP A 48 16.83 -0.62 -0.80
C ASP A 48 16.58 -0.45 0.70
N THR A 49 17.27 -1.23 1.53
CA THR A 49 17.17 -1.18 3.02
C THR A 49 17.78 0.10 3.62
N THR A 50 18.37 0.95 2.79
CA THR A 50 19.05 2.18 3.21
C THR A 50 18.16 3.42 3.17
N VAL A 51 17.04 3.37 2.44
CA VAL A 51 16.08 4.47 2.35
C VAL A 51 14.88 4.15 3.24
N LEU A 52 14.64 5.01 4.24
CA LEU A 52 13.52 4.93 5.20
C LEU A 52 12.12 4.98 4.55
N SER A 53 12.02 5.14 3.22
CA SER A 53 10.77 5.26 2.50
C SER A 53 10.66 4.16 1.45
N VAL A 54 9.78 3.19 1.70
CA VAL A 54 9.35 2.27 0.64
C VAL A 54 8.23 2.96 -0.13
N GLU A 55 8.54 3.36 -1.36
CA GLU A 55 7.60 4.10 -2.19
C GLU A 55 6.70 3.21 -3.06
N LYS A 56 6.88 1.87 -3.02
CA LYS A 56 6.16 0.94 -3.90
C LYS A 56 5.74 -0.34 -3.18
N ALA A 57 4.59 -0.86 -3.57
CA ALA A 57 4.08 -2.12 -3.05
C ALA A 57 3.22 -2.84 -4.09
N ALA A 58 3.20 -4.15 -3.99
CA ALA A 58 2.45 -5.03 -4.86
C ALA A 58 1.08 -5.39 -4.27
N PHE A 59 0.09 -5.51 -5.13
CA PHE A 59 -1.25 -5.98 -4.80
C PHE A 59 -1.77 -6.93 -5.87
N TYR A 60 -2.63 -7.85 -5.47
CA TYR A 60 -3.28 -8.79 -6.37
C TYR A 60 -4.66 -8.27 -6.82
N CYS A 61 -4.87 -8.18 -8.13
CA CYS A 61 -6.20 -7.94 -8.68
C CYS A 61 -6.85 -9.29 -9.07
N PRO A 62 -7.95 -9.70 -8.42
CA PRO A 62 -8.66 -10.94 -8.76
C PRO A 62 -9.41 -10.86 -10.09
N ILE A 63 -9.74 -9.66 -10.58
CA ILE A 63 -10.44 -9.48 -11.87
C ILE A 63 -9.46 -9.67 -13.02
N CYS A 64 -8.29 -9.03 -12.95
CA CYS A 64 -7.21 -9.20 -13.92
C CYS A 64 -6.43 -10.51 -13.73
N ASN A 65 -6.65 -11.22 -12.61
CA ASN A 65 -5.91 -12.41 -12.19
C ASN A 65 -4.37 -12.21 -12.30
N SER A 66 -3.92 -11.01 -11.89
CA SER A 66 -2.56 -10.53 -12.07
C SER A 66 -2.11 -9.69 -10.88
N GLU A 67 -0.80 -9.68 -10.64
CA GLU A 67 -0.18 -8.81 -9.64
C GLU A 67 0.25 -7.49 -10.27
N PHE A 68 0.04 -6.39 -9.54
CA PHE A 68 0.40 -5.04 -9.95
C PHE A 68 1.23 -4.37 -8.87
N VAL A 69 2.11 -3.46 -9.29
CA VAL A 69 2.90 -2.62 -8.38
C VAL A 69 2.34 -1.20 -8.44
N ALA A 70 1.94 -0.68 -7.28
CA ALA A 70 1.50 0.70 -7.11
C ALA A 70 2.57 1.51 -6.38
N SER A 71 2.60 2.82 -6.66
CA SER A 71 3.36 3.78 -5.86
C SER A 71 2.56 4.17 -4.62
N ALA A 72 3.23 4.56 -3.53
CA ALA A 72 2.58 5.10 -2.32
C ALA A 72 1.67 6.30 -2.62
N LYS A 73 1.93 7.03 -3.72
CA LYS A 73 1.09 8.14 -4.20
C LYS A 73 -0.27 7.69 -4.76
N ASP A 74 -0.35 6.44 -5.21
CA ASP A 74 -1.55 5.83 -5.78
C ASP A 74 -2.28 4.92 -4.77
N MET A 75 -1.79 4.90 -3.52
CA MET A 75 -2.36 4.14 -2.42
C MET A 75 -3.15 5.04 -1.48
N TYR A 76 -4.07 4.43 -0.76
CA TYR A 76 -4.90 5.12 0.23
C TYR A 76 -5.32 4.16 1.34
N PHE A 77 -5.78 4.72 2.44
CA PHE A 77 -6.36 3.95 3.54
C PHE A 77 -7.82 3.63 3.24
N GLY A 78 -8.13 2.34 3.11
CA GLY A 78 -9.50 1.81 3.03
C GLY A 78 -10.12 1.53 4.40
#